data_AF-A0A3D5KNW8-F1
#
_entry.id   AF-A0A3D5KNW8-F1
#
_cell.length_a   1.000
_cell.length_b   1.000
_cell.length_c   1.000
_cell.angle_alpha   90.00
_cell.angle_beta   90.00
_cell.angle_gamma   90.00
#
_symmetry.space_group_name_H-M   'P 1'
#
loop_
_entity.id
_entity.type
_entity.pdbx_description
1 polymer ?
#
loop_
_entity_poly.entity_id
_entity_poly.type
_entity_poly.pdbx_seq_one_letter_code
_entity_poly.pdbx_strand_id
1 'polypeptide(L)'
;TKGTKPLNYSGVYSSEKIPGKKQENFNDLAIYTFLSDVEYQVRAHFEWNEHHGALEKDRIDGKHFAIAKRMLERGGRQDIFLGTRDCQGYVEPCVFGEGEGAYDNDEEIAYGLMFHGFDYPDETGGNELYARFWNPVLRKGILVFDQPEECKHKKLVRQMTAKSFGTDNVKSVCIEVEELEVTV
;
A
#
# COMPACT_ATOMS: atom_id res chain seq x y z
N THR A 1 6.43 -20.09 11.28
CA THR A 1 6.22 -19.23 12.46
C THR A 1 7.51 -19.15 13.26
N LYS A 2 8.37 -18.14 13.02
CA LYS A 2 9.49 -17.88 13.93
C LYS A 2 8.90 -17.25 15.18
N GLY A 3 8.84 -18.04 16.26
CA GLY A 3 8.28 -17.62 17.54
C GLY A 3 8.99 -16.36 18.05
N THR A 4 8.19 -15.46 18.62
CA THR A 4 8.62 -14.25 19.33
C THR A 4 9.72 -14.62 20.33
N LYS A 5 10.92 -14.08 20.14
CA LYS A 5 12.05 -14.33 21.07
C LYS A 5 11.72 -13.77 22.46
N PRO A 6 12.11 -14.45 23.55
CA PRO A 6 11.85 -13.97 24.91
C PRO A 6 12.73 -12.77 25.27
N LEU A 7 12.18 -11.90 26.14
CA LEU A 7 12.82 -10.70 26.69
C LEU A 7 14.12 -11.04 27.43
N ASN A 8 15.23 -10.44 27.00
CA ASN A 8 16.49 -10.48 27.75
C ASN A 8 16.72 -9.14 28.46
N TYR A 9 16.43 -9.07 29.75
CA TYR A 9 16.63 -7.88 30.60
C TYR A 9 18.10 -7.64 30.98
N SER A 10 19.01 -8.57 30.69
CA SER A 10 20.43 -8.38 30.97
C SER A 10 21.12 -7.73 29.78
N GLY A 11 21.32 -6.41 29.86
CA GLY A 11 22.15 -5.67 28.90
C GLY A 11 23.50 -6.37 28.72
N VAL A 12 23.84 -6.72 27.49
CA VAL A 12 25.13 -7.35 27.18
C VAL A 12 26.20 -6.25 27.22
N TYR A 13 26.94 -6.18 28.32
CA TYR A 13 28.20 -5.44 28.36
C TYR A 13 29.14 -5.99 27.28
N SER A 14 29.92 -5.11 26.64
CA SER A 14 31.03 -5.55 25.78
C SER A 14 31.98 -6.36 26.67
N SER A 15 31.87 -7.68 26.64
CA SER A 15 32.83 -8.51 27.34
C SER A 15 34.10 -8.45 26.52
N GLU A 16 35.06 -7.62 26.93
CA GLU A 16 36.47 -7.71 26.50
C GLU A 16 37.02 -9.16 26.62
N LYS A 17 36.29 -10.04 27.34
CA LYS A 17 36.58 -11.45 27.54
C LYS A 17 36.39 -12.38 26.33
N ILE A 18 35.68 -12.01 25.26
CA ILE A 18 35.46 -12.94 24.13
C ILE A 18 35.64 -12.22 22.79
N PRO A 19 36.85 -12.27 22.18
CA PRO A 19 37.05 -11.77 20.83
C PRO A 19 36.28 -12.65 19.83
N GLY A 20 35.31 -12.07 19.11
CA GLY A 20 34.55 -12.73 18.04
C GLY A 20 33.03 -12.84 18.23
N LYS A 21 32.47 -12.35 19.35
CA LYS A 21 31.01 -12.33 19.53
C LYS A 21 30.39 -11.22 18.66
N LYS A 22 29.50 -11.60 17.73
CA LYS A 22 28.79 -10.68 16.83
C LYS A 22 28.03 -9.65 17.66
N GLN A 23 28.20 -8.37 17.32
CA GLN A 23 27.48 -7.26 17.95
C GLN A 23 25.99 -7.44 17.63
N GLU A 24 25.18 -7.83 18.62
CA GLU A 24 23.73 -7.88 18.46
C GLU A 24 23.18 -6.45 18.52
N ASN A 25 22.19 -6.16 17.67
CA ASN A 25 21.60 -4.84 17.57
C ASN A 25 20.89 -4.51 18.89
N PHE A 26 21.20 -3.36 19.49
CA PHE A 26 20.80 -3.02 20.87
C PHE A 26 19.28 -2.81 21.03
N ASN A 27 18.56 -2.58 19.92
CA ASN A 27 17.14 -2.21 19.94
C ASN A 27 16.31 -3.24 19.19
N ASP A 28 15.96 -4.35 19.85
CA ASP A 28 15.02 -5.35 19.30
C ASP A 28 13.56 -5.10 19.75
N LEU A 29 13.36 -4.30 20.81
CA LEU A 29 12.03 -4.01 21.34
C LEU A 29 11.59 -2.58 20.99
N ALA A 30 10.55 -2.49 20.16
CA ALA A 30 9.78 -1.27 19.92
C ALA A 30 8.31 -1.55 20.26
N ILE A 31 7.63 -0.53 20.80
CA ILE A 31 6.20 -0.60 21.09
C ILE A 31 5.46 -0.11 19.86
N TYR A 32 4.71 -1.01 19.22
CA TYR A 32 3.82 -0.69 18.10
C TYR A 32 2.38 -0.81 18.57
N THR A 33 1.53 0.14 18.15
CA THR A 33 0.08 0.09 18.38
C THR A 33 -0.58 -0.15 17.05
N PHE A 34 -1.35 -1.24 16.96
CA PHE A 34 -2.03 -1.65 15.75
C PHE A 34 -3.54 -1.45 15.88
N LEU A 35 -4.20 -1.25 14.74
CA LEU A 35 -5.63 -1.47 14.66
C LEU A 35 -5.90 -2.98 14.74
N SER A 36 -7.04 -3.34 15.31
CA SER A 36 -7.46 -4.72 15.52
C SER A 36 -8.86 -4.90 14.96
N ASP A 37 -9.10 -6.07 14.35
CA ASP A 37 -10.42 -6.47 13.84
C ASP A 37 -11.06 -5.41 12.93
N VAL A 38 -10.38 -5.13 11.81
CA VAL A 38 -10.78 -4.08 10.87
C VAL A 38 -11.40 -4.68 9.62
N GLU A 39 -12.43 -4.01 9.12
CA GLU A 39 -13.10 -4.31 7.86
C GLU A 39 -13.35 -3.00 7.10
N TYR A 40 -13.12 -3.00 5.79
CA TYR A 40 -13.31 -1.84 4.94
C TYR A 40 -13.94 -2.23 3.61
N GLN A 41 -14.96 -1.48 3.20
CA GLN A 41 -15.44 -1.50 1.82
C GLN A 41 -14.74 -0.38 1.05
N VAL A 42 -14.15 -0.72 -0.10
CA VAL A 42 -13.40 0.24 -0.92
C VAL A 42 -14.03 0.32 -2.30
N ARG A 43 -14.43 1.53 -2.70
CA ARG A 43 -14.85 1.84 -4.06
C ARG A 43 -13.75 2.62 -4.77
N ALA A 44 -13.24 2.05 -5.86
CA ALA A 44 -12.20 2.65 -6.66
C ALA A 44 -12.46 2.44 -8.15
N HIS A 45 -11.77 3.20 -8.98
CA HIS A 45 -11.71 3.05 -10.43
C HIS A 45 -10.26 3.21 -10.90
N PHE A 46 -10.00 2.91 -12.16
CA PHE A 46 -8.71 3.16 -12.80
C PHE A 46 -8.90 4.08 -13.99
N GLU A 47 -7.86 4.85 -14.27
CA GLU A 47 -7.76 5.76 -15.41
C GLU A 47 -6.49 5.42 -16.20
N TRP A 48 -6.45 5.82 -17.47
CA TRP A 48 -5.25 5.59 -18.28
C TRP A 48 -4.13 6.52 -17.81
N ASN A 49 -2.95 5.95 -17.59
CA ASN A 49 -1.77 6.76 -17.28
C ASN A 49 -1.28 7.49 -18.55
N GLU A 50 -1.53 8.80 -18.62
CA GLU A 50 -1.16 9.65 -19.75
C GLU A 50 0.35 9.92 -19.83
N HIS A 51 1.06 9.83 -18.71
CA HIS A 51 2.52 10.05 -18.65
C HIS A 51 3.32 8.94 -19.35
N HIS A 52 2.71 7.77 -19.60
CA HIS A 52 3.35 6.62 -20.26
C HIS A 52 2.82 6.40 -21.69
N GLY A 53 3.19 7.29 -22.62
CA GLY A 53 2.79 7.19 -24.03
C GLY A 53 3.17 5.87 -24.71
N ALA A 54 4.24 5.19 -24.27
CA ALA A 54 4.66 3.91 -24.84
C ALA A 54 3.63 2.77 -24.66
N LEU A 55 2.75 2.88 -23.66
CA LEU A 55 1.72 1.89 -23.34
C LEU A 55 0.36 2.21 -23.96
N GLU A 56 0.27 3.22 -24.83
CA GLU A 56 -0.99 3.61 -25.48
C GLU A 56 -1.66 2.44 -26.21
N LYS A 57 -0.85 1.57 -26.84
CA LYS A 57 -1.35 0.36 -27.53
C LYS A 57 -1.99 -0.67 -26.59
N ASP A 58 -1.71 -0.60 -25.29
CA ASP A 58 -2.30 -1.49 -24.28
C ASP A 58 -3.53 -0.89 -23.60
N ARG A 59 -3.95 0.32 -23.99
CA ARG A 59 -5.18 0.99 -23.53
C ARG A 59 -6.41 0.40 -24.22
N ILE A 60 -6.63 -0.90 -23.99
CA ILE A 60 -7.72 -1.66 -24.57
C ILE A 60 -8.90 -1.63 -23.60
N ASP A 61 -10.00 -1.06 -24.06
CA ASP A 61 -11.23 -0.97 -23.26
C ASP A 61 -11.75 -2.37 -22.87
N GLY A 62 -12.28 -2.48 -21.65
CA GLY A 62 -12.77 -3.74 -21.08
C GLY A 62 -11.72 -4.79 -20.71
N LYS A 63 -10.53 -4.81 -21.35
CA LYS A 63 -9.46 -5.78 -21.07
C LYS A 63 -9.05 -5.75 -19.60
N HIS A 64 -8.63 -4.56 -19.14
CA HIS A 64 -8.11 -4.39 -17.78
C HIS A 64 -9.21 -4.52 -16.74
N PHE A 65 -10.43 -4.07 -17.05
CA PHE A 65 -11.60 -4.28 -16.19
C PHE A 65 -11.90 -5.76 -15.96
N ALA A 66 -11.95 -6.56 -17.03
CA ALA A 66 -12.23 -7.98 -16.94
C ALA A 66 -11.14 -8.74 -16.15
N ILE A 67 -9.87 -8.35 -16.33
CA ILE A 67 -8.76 -8.91 -15.56
C ILE A 67 -8.91 -8.53 -14.08
N ALA A 68 -9.12 -7.26 -13.77
CA ALA A 68 -9.27 -6.77 -12.40
C ALA A 68 -10.43 -7.46 -11.68
N LYS A 69 -11.59 -7.56 -12.32
CA LYS A 69 -12.77 -8.25 -11.78
C LYS A 69 -12.47 -9.72 -11.46
N ARG A 70 -11.88 -10.46 -12.41
CA ARG A 70 -11.52 -11.87 -12.22
C ARG A 70 -10.50 -12.08 -11.10
N MET A 71 -9.55 -11.15 -10.94
CA MET A 71 -8.56 -11.23 -9.86
C MET A 71 -9.19 -10.91 -8.51
N LEU A 72 -10.11 -9.94 -8.45
CA LEU A 72 -10.85 -9.62 -7.23
C LEU A 72 -11.68 -10.82 -6.75
N GLU A 73 -12.37 -11.52 -7.67
CA GLU A 73 -13.11 -12.75 -7.37
C GLU A 73 -12.22 -13.90 -6.84
N ARG A 74 -10.90 -13.81 -7.01
CA ARG A 74 -9.92 -14.81 -6.57
C ARG A 74 -9.09 -14.35 -5.35
N GLY A 75 -9.44 -13.22 -4.73
CA GLY A 75 -8.70 -12.70 -3.57
C GLY A 75 -7.47 -11.87 -3.91
N GLY A 76 -7.32 -11.46 -5.17
CA GLY A 76 -6.18 -10.70 -5.66
C GLY A 76 -5.11 -11.57 -6.31
N ARG A 77 -4.11 -10.91 -6.91
CA ARG A 77 -2.97 -11.57 -7.56
C ARG A 77 -1.76 -11.71 -6.63
N GLN A 78 -1.68 -10.85 -5.63
CA GLN A 78 -0.57 -10.73 -4.69
C GLN A 78 -1.12 -10.78 -3.26
N ASP A 79 -0.25 -11.13 -2.31
CA ASP A 79 -0.58 -11.07 -0.88
C ASP A 79 -0.99 -9.65 -0.49
N ILE A 80 -2.07 -9.56 0.30
CA ILE A 80 -2.64 -8.30 0.75
C ILE A 80 -2.06 -7.96 2.13
N PHE A 81 -1.58 -6.72 2.27
CA PHE A 81 -1.02 -6.21 3.53
C PHE A 81 -1.71 -4.91 3.94
N LEU A 82 -2.08 -4.81 5.21
CA LEU A 82 -2.65 -3.61 5.83
C LEU A 82 -1.52 -2.77 6.44
N GLY A 83 -0.86 -1.98 5.59
CA GLY A 83 0.19 -1.03 5.98
C GLY A 83 1.57 -1.64 6.24
N THR A 84 1.68 -2.84 6.83
CA THR A 84 2.97 -3.52 7.07
C THR A 84 2.92 -5.01 6.71
N ARG A 85 4.08 -5.64 6.50
CA ARG A 85 4.20 -7.06 6.15
C ARG A 85 3.67 -8.01 7.23
N ASP A 86 3.65 -7.58 8.48
CA ASP A 86 3.18 -8.39 9.60
C ASP A 86 1.64 -8.39 9.70
N CYS A 87 0.97 -7.47 9.01
CA CYS A 87 -0.49 -7.31 8.99
C CYS A 87 -1.07 -7.85 7.67
N GLN A 88 -1.07 -9.17 7.50
CA GLN A 88 -1.66 -9.81 6.33
C GLN A 88 -3.21 -9.76 6.38
N GLY A 89 -3.83 -9.48 5.24
CA GLY A 89 -5.29 -9.49 5.07
C GLY A 89 -5.72 -10.26 3.82
N TYR A 90 -6.99 -10.09 3.45
CA TYR A 90 -7.55 -10.62 2.21
C TYR A 90 -8.51 -9.60 1.60
N VAL A 91 -8.95 -9.83 0.36
CA VAL A 91 -9.97 -9.03 -0.31
C VAL A 91 -11.01 -9.95 -0.92
N GLU A 92 -12.24 -9.46 -1.02
CA GLU A 92 -13.33 -10.13 -1.70
C GLU A 92 -14.23 -9.12 -2.40
N PRO A 93 -14.98 -9.53 -3.45
CA PRO A 93 -15.96 -8.64 -4.06
C PRO A 93 -17.11 -8.36 -3.08
N CYS A 94 -17.45 -7.08 -2.91
CA CYS A 94 -18.60 -6.64 -2.13
C CYS A 94 -19.39 -5.55 -2.87
N VAL A 95 -20.66 -5.37 -2.51
CA VAL A 95 -21.43 -4.20 -2.93
C VAL A 95 -21.16 -3.07 -1.93
N PHE A 96 -20.65 -1.94 -2.44
CA PHE A 96 -20.32 -0.81 -1.58
C PHE A 96 -21.58 -0.23 -0.91
N GLY A 97 -21.53 -0.09 0.41
CA GLY A 97 -22.63 0.35 1.26
C GLY A 97 -23.63 -0.76 1.62
N GLU A 98 -23.32 -2.02 1.34
CA GLU A 98 -24.13 -3.16 1.79
C GLU A 98 -23.77 -3.54 3.24
N GLY A 99 -24.78 -3.94 4.02
CA GLY A 99 -24.60 -4.30 5.42
C GLY A 99 -24.67 -3.10 6.37
N GLU A 100 -24.53 -3.38 7.67
CA GLU A 100 -24.46 -2.35 8.71
C GLU A 100 -23.00 -2.05 9.05
N GLY A 101 -22.62 -0.78 9.01
CA GLY A 101 -21.32 -0.28 9.43
C GLY A 101 -21.30 0.18 10.88
N ALA A 102 -20.15 0.03 11.54
CA ALA A 102 -19.99 0.47 12.93
C ALA A 102 -20.22 1.97 13.15
N TYR A 103 -20.04 2.78 12.10
CA TYR A 103 -20.09 4.25 12.15
C TYR A 103 -21.30 4.83 11.39
N ASP A 104 -22.30 4.02 11.03
CA ASP A 104 -23.44 4.48 10.22
C ASP A 104 -24.28 5.56 10.93
N ASN A 105 -24.30 5.51 12.26
CA ASN A 105 -25.04 6.44 13.12
C ASN A 105 -24.21 7.66 13.54
N ASP A 106 -22.92 7.70 13.22
CA ASP A 106 -22.06 8.84 13.53
C ASP A 106 -22.18 9.90 12.44
N GLU A 107 -22.63 11.10 12.81
CA GLU A 107 -22.84 12.19 11.85
C GLU A 107 -21.52 12.60 11.17
N GLU A 108 -20.49 12.87 11.97
CA GLU A 108 -19.19 13.34 11.50
C GLU A 108 -18.06 12.99 12.48
N ILE A 109 -16.98 12.41 11.97
CA ILE A 109 -15.72 12.21 12.71
C ILE A 109 -14.58 12.84 11.90
N ALA A 110 -13.98 13.89 12.46
CA ALA A 110 -12.83 14.56 11.86
C ALA A 110 -11.52 13.94 12.37
N TYR A 111 -10.70 13.40 11.46
CA TYR A 111 -9.41 12.79 11.81
C TYR A 111 -8.25 13.79 11.90
N GLY A 112 -8.49 15.05 11.53
CA GLY A 112 -7.43 16.07 11.45
C GLY A 112 -6.50 15.82 10.26
N LEU A 113 -5.26 16.33 10.35
CA LEU A 113 -4.31 16.25 9.24
C LEU A 113 -3.77 14.82 9.08
N MET A 114 -4.07 14.19 7.94
CA MET A 114 -3.59 12.86 7.58
C MET A 114 -2.75 12.89 6.30
N PHE A 115 -1.87 11.90 6.18
CA PHE A 115 -1.12 11.65 4.95
C PHE A 115 -2.07 11.14 3.85
N HIS A 116 -1.95 11.67 2.64
CA HIS A 116 -2.73 11.25 1.47
C HIS A 116 -1.93 10.33 0.56
N GLY A 117 -0.71 10.75 0.20
CA GLY A 117 0.15 10.02 -0.72
C GLY A 117 1.40 10.80 -1.08
N PHE A 118 2.24 10.20 -1.93
CA PHE A 118 3.37 10.88 -2.53
C PHE A 118 3.03 11.32 -3.96
N ASP A 119 3.58 12.46 -4.36
CA ASP A 119 3.70 12.86 -5.76
C ASP A 119 5.07 12.36 -6.25
N TYR A 120 5.10 11.33 -7.07
CA TYR A 120 6.35 10.86 -7.66
C TYR A 120 6.71 11.66 -8.93
N PRO A 121 8.02 11.80 -9.25
CA PRO A 121 8.49 12.49 -10.45
C PRO A 121 7.87 12.01 -11.77
N ASP A 122 7.64 10.70 -11.92
CA ASP A 122 7.04 10.07 -13.10
C ASP A 122 5.54 10.35 -13.25
N GLU A 123 4.85 10.69 -12.17
CA GLU A 123 3.43 11.05 -12.16
C GLU A 123 3.22 12.57 -12.31
N THR A 124 4.22 13.39 -11.98
CA THR A 124 4.11 14.86 -11.96
C THR A 124 4.91 15.55 -13.06
N GLY A 125 5.80 14.84 -13.75
CA GLY A 125 6.70 15.38 -14.76
C GLY A 125 7.85 16.23 -14.21
N GLY A 126 8.00 16.28 -12.87
CA GLY A 126 9.07 17.01 -12.18
C GLY A 126 10.28 16.13 -11.80
N ASN A 127 11.19 16.67 -10.99
CA ASN A 127 12.33 15.93 -10.39
C ASN A 127 12.27 15.94 -8.85
N GLU A 128 11.08 16.06 -8.30
CA GLU A 128 10.85 16.31 -6.88
C GLU A 128 9.84 15.29 -6.32
N LEU A 129 10.11 14.82 -5.11
CA LEU A 129 9.19 13.98 -4.36
C LEU A 129 8.45 14.86 -3.35
N TYR A 130 7.13 14.98 -3.49
CA TYR A 130 6.29 15.67 -2.51
C TYR A 130 5.47 14.67 -1.69
N ALA A 131 5.27 14.97 -0.40
CA ALA A 131 4.28 14.34 0.43
C ALA A 131 3.01 15.20 0.44
N ARG A 132 1.86 14.61 0.10
CA ARG A 132 0.53 15.22 0.14
C ARG A 132 -0.15 14.91 1.47
N PHE A 133 -0.82 15.91 2.03
CA PHE A 133 -1.61 15.80 3.24
C PHE A 133 -2.98 16.42 3.02
N TRP A 134 -3.96 15.91 3.76
CA TRP A 134 -5.36 16.32 3.66
C TRP A 134 -6.05 16.17 5.02
N ASN A 135 -7.30 16.64 5.13
CA ASN A 135 -8.06 16.58 6.38
C ASN A 135 -9.32 15.72 6.19
N PRO A 136 -9.20 14.38 6.27
CA PRO A 136 -10.34 13.49 6.08
C PRO A 136 -11.42 13.68 7.13
N VAL A 137 -12.66 13.57 6.66
CA VAL A 137 -13.86 13.59 7.49
C VAL A 137 -14.69 12.37 7.15
N LEU A 138 -14.89 11.49 8.14
CA LEU A 138 -15.80 10.36 8.04
C LEU A 138 -17.23 10.87 8.29
N ARG A 139 -18.15 10.58 7.37
CA ARG A 139 -19.57 10.93 7.52
C ARG A 139 -20.39 9.66 7.39
N LYS A 140 -21.08 9.25 8.45
CA LYS A 140 -21.89 8.01 8.47
C LYS A 140 -21.10 6.81 7.97
N GLY A 141 -19.89 6.61 8.51
CA GLY A 141 -18.99 5.53 8.11
C GLY A 141 -18.34 5.65 6.72
N ILE A 142 -18.65 6.69 5.94
CA ILE A 142 -18.11 6.88 4.59
C ILE A 142 -17.03 7.96 4.59
N LEU A 143 -15.86 7.60 4.06
CA LEU A 143 -14.73 8.50 3.84
C LEU A 143 -14.53 8.67 2.33
N VAL A 144 -14.66 9.92 1.85
CA VAL A 144 -14.47 10.27 0.44
C VAL A 144 -13.11 10.93 0.29
N PHE A 145 -12.24 10.35 -0.54
CA PHE A 145 -10.92 10.89 -0.80
C PHE A 145 -10.98 12.09 -1.76
N ASP A 146 -10.25 13.15 -1.41
CA ASP A 146 -9.94 14.24 -2.33
C ASP A 146 -9.05 13.71 -3.46
N GLN A 147 -9.19 14.26 -4.67
CA GLN A 147 -8.27 13.91 -5.75
C GLN A 147 -6.83 14.33 -5.38
N PRO A 148 -5.80 13.62 -5.88
CA PRO A 148 -4.40 14.00 -5.65
C PRO A 148 -4.09 15.47 -5.99
N GLU A 149 -4.74 16.02 -7.01
CA GLU A 149 -4.60 17.40 -7.48
C GLU A 149 -5.25 18.44 -6.54
N GLU A 150 -6.28 18.03 -5.80
CA GLU A 150 -7.06 18.91 -4.90
C GLU A 150 -6.45 19.02 -3.50
N CYS A 151 -5.44 18.19 -3.20
CA CYS A 151 -4.75 18.19 -1.91
C CYS A 151 -4.01 19.52 -1.66
N LYS A 152 -4.53 20.31 -0.72
CA LYS A 152 -4.04 21.66 -0.41
C LYS A 152 -2.67 21.70 0.27
N HIS A 153 -2.31 20.66 1.01
CA HIS A 153 -1.08 20.62 1.79
C HIS A 153 -0.06 19.71 1.13
N LYS A 154 1.02 20.30 0.61
CA LYS A 154 2.14 19.56 0.03
C LYS A 154 3.45 19.97 0.70
N LYS A 155 4.32 18.99 0.95
CA LYS A 155 5.66 19.21 1.51
C LYS A 155 6.70 18.56 0.61
N LEU A 156 7.69 19.34 0.16
CA LEU A 156 8.84 18.80 -0.54
C LEU A 156 9.64 17.90 0.41
N VAL A 157 9.84 16.64 0.01
CA VAL A 157 10.62 15.66 0.76
C VAL A 157 12.08 15.73 0.33
N ARG A 158 12.34 15.62 -0.98
CA ARG A 158 13.67 15.68 -1.59
C ARG A 158 13.59 15.75 -3.12
N GLN A 159 14.72 16.07 -3.74
CA GLN A 159 14.94 15.84 -5.17
C GLN A 159 15.03 14.33 -5.44
N MET A 160 14.41 13.88 -6.53
CA MET A 160 14.36 12.48 -6.97
C MET A 160 14.23 12.40 -8.49
N THR A 161 14.99 11.53 -9.13
CA THR A 161 14.88 11.28 -10.57
C THR A 161 13.80 10.23 -10.84
N ALA A 162 12.97 10.48 -11.86
CA ALA A 162 11.97 9.52 -12.33
C ALA A 162 12.63 8.20 -12.73
N LYS A 163 12.03 7.08 -12.32
CA LYS A 163 12.47 5.76 -12.76
C LYS A 163 11.87 5.50 -14.14
N SER A 164 12.70 5.16 -15.12
CA SER A 164 12.19 4.76 -16.43
C SER A 164 11.61 3.35 -16.37
N PHE A 165 10.32 3.22 -16.65
CA PHE A 165 9.66 1.94 -16.90
C PHE A 165 9.50 1.77 -18.42
N GLY A 166 10.37 0.96 -19.02
CA GLY A 166 10.29 0.60 -20.44
C GLY A 166 9.47 -0.67 -20.68
N THR A 167 9.16 -0.96 -21.95
CA THR A 167 8.54 -2.22 -22.39
C THR A 167 9.40 -3.45 -22.13
N ASP A 168 10.69 -3.25 -21.85
CA ASP A 168 11.68 -4.31 -21.65
C ASP A 168 11.32 -5.25 -20.48
N ASN A 169 10.51 -4.79 -19.53
CA ASN A 169 10.07 -5.57 -18.36
C ASN A 169 8.59 -6.00 -18.43
N VAL A 170 7.90 -5.80 -19.57
CA VAL A 170 6.51 -6.23 -19.73
C VAL A 170 6.50 -7.69 -20.20
N LYS A 171 6.07 -8.59 -19.31
CA LYS A 171 5.91 -10.02 -19.64
C LYS A 171 4.49 -10.32 -20.07
N SER A 172 4.35 -11.24 -21.02
CA SER A 172 3.04 -11.80 -21.34
C SER A 172 2.56 -12.69 -20.20
N VAL A 173 1.23 -12.79 -20.02
CA VAL A 173 0.63 -13.63 -18.97
C VAL A 173 1.09 -15.10 -19.10
N CYS A 174 1.29 -15.60 -20.33
CA CYS A 174 1.75 -16.97 -20.55
C CYS A 174 3.15 -17.21 -19.97
N ILE A 175 4.07 -16.26 -20.17
CA ILE A 175 5.45 -16.35 -19.68
C ILE A 175 5.48 -16.29 -18.14
N GLU A 176 4.64 -15.44 -17.56
CA GLU A 176 4.59 -15.30 -16.11
C GLU A 176 3.98 -16.53 -15.41
N VAL A 177 3.02 -17.21 -16.06
CA VAL A 177 2.45 -18.47 -15.57
C VAL A 177 3.49 -19.59 -15.61
N GLU A 178 4.31 -19.68 -16.67
CA GLU A 178 5.41 -20.66 -16.75
C GLU A 178 6.48 -20.45 -15.67
N GLU A 179 6.83 -19.19 -15.37
CA GLU A 179 7.82 -18.86 -14.34
C GLU A 179 7.35 -19.14 -12.91
N LEU A 180 6.03 -19.12 -12.67
CA LEU A 180 5.46 -19.38 -11.35
C LEU A 180 5.25 -20.88 -11.06
N GLU A 181 5.62 -21.78 -11.99
CA GLU A 181 5.48 -23.24 -11.90
C GLU A 181 4.10 -23.72 -11.42
N VAL A 182 3.04 -22.91 -11.63
CA VAL A 182 1.67 -23.30 -11.29
C VAL A 182 1.21 -24.26 -12.38
N THR A 183 1.42 -25.55 -12.12
CA THR A 183 0.84 -26.62 -12.93
C THR A 183 -0.68 -26.54 -12.79
N VAL A 184 -1.36 -26.34 -13.93
CA VAL A 184 -2.84 -26.35 -14.02
C VAL A 184 -3.38 -27.73 -13.67
#